data_AF-A0A4Q9GPX0-F1
#
_entry.id   AF-A0A4Q9GPX0-F1
#
_cell.length_a   1.000
_cell.length_b   1.000
_cell.length_c   1.000
_cell.angle_alpha   90.00
_cell.angle_beta   90.00
_cell.angle_gamma   90.00
#
_symmetry.space_group_name_H-M   'P 1'
#
loop_
_entity.id
_entity.type
_entity.pdbx_description
1 polymer ?
#
loop_
_entity_poly.entity_id
_entity_poly.type
_entity_poly.pdbx_seq_one_letter_code
_entity_poly.pdbx_strand_id
1 'polypeptide(L)' 'MDDQQTGGEPDPEVLEAFARQLFRSENPPDVLWDTALFERMGRSINGLKVADAETKAAYRARTLRALADTEPNA' A
#
# COMPACT_ATOMS: atom_id res chain seq x y z
N MET A 1 29.77 -6.67 15.57
CA MET A 1 29.42 -5.51 14.73
C MET A 1 27.92 -5.47 14.73
N ASP A 2 27.43 -4.49 15.46
CA ASP A 2 26.11 -4.37 16.01
C ASP A 2 25.15 -3.93 14.91
N ASP A 3 24.25 -4.83 14.51
CA ASP A 3 23.15 -4.56 13.59
C ASP A 3 22.01 -3.89 14.39
N GLN A 4 22.26 -2.65 14.83
CA GLN A 4 21.22 -1.78 15.36
C GLN A 4 20.46 -1.19 14.16
N GLN A 5 19.51 -1.95 13.63
CA GLN A 5 18.47 -1.40 12.76
C GLN A 5 17.38 -0.83 13.68
N THR A 6 17.67 0.35 14.24
CA THR A 6 16.83 1.08 15.18
C THR A 6 15.61 1.64 14.44
N GLY A 7 14.42 1.10 14.70
CA GLY A 7 13.07 1.70 14.55
C GLY A 7 12.89 2.84 13.53
N GLY A 8 13.33 2.63 12.29
CA GLY A 8 13.24 3.61 11.22
C GLY A 8 11.92 3.43 10.45
N GLU A 9 11.27 4.54 10.10
CA GLU A 9 10.07 4.53 9.25
C GLU A 9 10.20 3.49 8.12
N PRO A 10 9.18 2.64 7.90
CA PRO A 10 9.27 1.59 6.91
C PRO A 10 9.56 2.19 5.54
N ASP A 11 10.41 1.48 4.78
CA ASP A 11 10.77 1.89 3.44
C ASP A 11 9.51 2.23 2.62
N PRO A 12 9.48 3.35 1.88
CA PRO A 12 8.28 3.79 1.18
C PRO A 12 7.77 2.75 0.17
N GLU A 13 8.63 1.93 -0.42
CA GLU A 13 8.22 0.84 -1.31
C GLU A 13 7.54 -0.29 -0.54
N VAL A 14 8.04 -0.61 0.67
CA VAL A 14 7.44 -1.60 1.56
C VAL A 14 6.07 -1.13 2.03
N LEU A 15 5.98 0.12 2.51
CA LEU A 15 4.73 0.74 2.94
C LEU A 15 3.69 0.72 1.82
N GLU A 16 4.10 1.07 0.60
CA GLU A 16 3.24 1.07 -0.58
C GLU A 16 2.78 -0.35 -0.97
N ALA A 17 3.66 -1.35 -0.89
CA ALA A 17 3.31 -2.74 -1.18
C ALA A 17 2.26 -3.29 -0.20
N PHE A 18 2.45 -3.06 1.10
CA PHE A 18 1.49 -3.47 2.13
C PHE A 18 0.17 -2.69 2.03
N ALA A 19 0.21 -1.38 1.79
CA ALA A 19 -1.00 -0.59 1.59
C ALA A 19 -1.81 -1.09 0.38
N ARG A 20 -1.15 -1.42 -0.73
CA ARG A 20 -1.78 -2.05 -1.90
C ARG A 20 -2.37 -3.41 -1.60
N GLN A 21 -1.72 -4.21 -0.75
CA GLN A 21 -2.21 -5.53 -0.38
C GLN A 21 -3.44 -5.42 0.53
N LEU A 22 -3.39 -4.56 1.55
CA LEU A 22 -4.52 -4.27 2.44
C LEU A 22 -5.72 -3.75 1.64
N PHE A 23 -5.49 -2.77 0.77
CA PHE A 23 -6.51 -2.25 -0.14
C PHE A 23 -7.18 -3.35 -0.97
N ARG A 24 -6.40 -4.24 -1.59
CA ARG A 24 -6.95 -5.36 -2.37
C ARG A 24 -7.74 -6.38 -1.55
N SER A 25 -7.45 -6.51 -0.26
CA SER A 25 -8.21 -7.42 0.62
C SER A 25 -9.55 -6.84 1.07
N GLU A 26 -9.66 -5.51 1.18
CA GLU A 26 -10.85 -4.83 1.69
C GLU A 26 -11.75 -4.27 0.58
N ASN A 27 -11.26 -4.17 -0.66
CA ASN A 27 -11.99 -3.61 -1.79
C ASN A 27 -12.25 -4.66 -2.88
N PRO A 28 -13.38 -4.55 -3.59
CA PRO A 28 -13.65 -5.45 -4.71
C PRO A 28 -12.69 -5.20 -5.88
N PRO A 29 -12.46 -6.21 -6.74
CA PRO A 29 -11.45 -6.15 -7.81
C PRO A 29 -11.75 -5.12 -8.90
N ASP A 30 -12.96 -4.54 -8.95
CA ASP A 30 -13.31 -3.45 -9.86
C ASP A 30 -12.70 -2.10 -9.45
N VAL A 31 -12.21 -1.98 -8.21
CA VAL A 31 -11.51 -0.78 -7.71
C VAL A 31 -10.01 -1.02 -7.73
N LEU A 32 -9.30 -0.22 -8.53
CA LEU A 32 -7.88 -0.30 -8.73
C LEU A 32 -7.13 0.66 -7.82
N TRP A 33 -5.97 0.23 -7.34
CA TRP A 33 -5.02 1.13 -6.70
C TRP A 33 -4.38 2.08 -7.73
N ASP A 34 -3.95 1.57 -8.88
CA ASP A 34 -3.29 2.36 -9.93
C ASP A 34 -3.50 1.73 -11.31
N THR A 35 -3.41 2.53 -12.36
CA THR A 35 -3.68 2.13 -13.75
C THR A 35 -2.44 1.80 -14.56
N ALA A 36 -1.23 2.06 -14.05
CA ALA A 36 0.02 1.95 -14.83
C ALA A 36 0.25 0.55 -15.41
N LEU A 37 -0.20 -0.50 -14.72
CA LEU A 37 -0.12 -1.88 -15.24
C LEU A 37 -1.04 -2.08 -16.45
N PHE A 38 -2.27 -1.56 -16.40
CA PHE A 38 -3.25 -1.67 -17.48
C PHE A 38 -2.80 -0.89 -18.71
N GLU A 39 -2.28 0.32 -18.49
CA GLU A 39 -1.73 1.18 -19.54
C GLU A 39 -0.53 0.51 -20.22
N ARG A 40 0.39 -0.10 -19.46
CA ARG A 40 1.51 -0.89 -20.00
C ARG A 40 1.06 -2.10 -20.81
N MET A 41 -0.04 -2.73 -20.42
CA MET A 41 -0.60 -3.89 -21.13
C MET A 41 -1.52 -3.52 -22.30
N GLY A 42 -1.72 -2.23 -22.58
CA GLY A 42 -2.67 -1.78 -23.62
C GLY A 42 -4.12 -2.16 -23.33
N ARG A 43 -4.48 -2.39 -22.06
CA ARG A 43 -5.83 -2.75 -21.63
C ARG A 43 -6.61 -1.49 -21.29
N SER A 44 -7.86 -1.42 -21.74
CA SER A 44 -8.75 -0.32 -21.36
C SER A 44 -9.15 -0.43 -19.88
N ILE A 45 -9.10 0.72 -19.19
CA ILE A 45 -9.59 0.88 -17.81
C ILE A 45 -11.05 1.36 -17.76
N ASN A 46 -11.74 1.43 -18.90
CA ASN A 46 -13.12 1.89 -18.97
C ASN A 46 -14.03 1.01 -18.10
N GLY A 47 -14.71 1.63 -17.13
CA GLY A 47 -15.59 0.96 -16.18
C GLY A 47 -14.91 0.49 -14.89
N LEU A 48 -13.59 0.61 -14.77
CA LEU A 48 -12.88 0.38 -13.52
C LEU A 48 -12.83 1.66 -12.70
N LYS A 49 -13.01 1.54 -11.39
CA LYS A 49 -12.85 2.65 -10.45
C LYS A 49 -11.40 2.71 -10.03
N VAL A 50 -10.85 3.91 -9.85
CA VAL A 50 -9.48 4.09 -9.36
C VAL A 50 -9.55 4.76 -8.00
N ALA A 51 -8.80 4.25 -7.02
CA ALA A 51 -8.68 4.85 -5.71
C ALA A 51 -8.15 6.28 -5.83
N ASP A 52 -8.85 7.22 -5.19
CA ASP A 52 -8.43 8.60 -5.08
C ASP A 52 -7.24 8.75 -4.11
N ALA A 53 -6.64 9.94 -4.09
CA ALA A 53 -5.46 10.21 -3.28
C ALA A 53 -5.71 10.10 -1.76
N GLU A 54 -6.92 10.46 -1.30
CA GLU A 54 -7.29 10.40 0.12
C GLU A 54 -7.42 8.94 0.57
N THR A 55 -8.09 8.11 -0.22
CA THR A 55 -8.16 6.67 -0.01
C THR A 55 -6.76 6.07 0.09
N LYS A 56 -5.87 6.34 -0.87
CA LYS A 56 -4.49 5.83 -0.84
C LYS A 56 -3.74 6.27 0.42
N ALA A 57 -3.87 7.54 0.82
CA ALA A 57 -3.25 8.07 2.03
C ALA A 57 -3.77 7.38 3.29
N ALA A 58 -5.08 7.11 3.38
CA ALA A 58 -5.68 6.40 4.51
C ALA A 58 -5.12 4.97 4.65
N TYR A 59 -4.98 4.23 3.55
CA TYR A 59 -4.40 2.89 3.57
C TYR A 59 -2.91 2.90 3.92
N ARG A 60 -2.14 3.88 3.44
CA ARG A 60 -0.73 4.07 3.86
C ARG A 60 -0.63 4.35 5.36
N ALA A 61 -1.45 5.24 5.91
CA ALA A 61 -1.47 5.56 7.34
C ALA A 61 -1.86 4.34 8.20
N ARG A 62 -2.86 3.56 7.77
CA ARG A 62 -3.24 2.31 8.43
C ARG A 62 -2.12 1.28 8.40
N THR A 63 -1.43 1.16 7.28
CA THR A 63 -0.29 0.26 7.12
C THR A 63 0.86 0.67 8.03
N LEU A 64 1.20 1.96 8.07
CA LEU A 64 2.23 2.50 8.95
C LEU A 64 1.91 2.18 10.42
N ARG A 65 0.66 2.40 10.83
CA ARG A 65 0.21 2.07 12.19
C ARG A 65 0.28 0.57 12.48
N ALA A 66 -0.11 -0.28 11.53
CA ALA A 66 -0.04 -1.72 11.68
C ALA A 66 1.42 -2.20 11.82
N LEU A 67 2.32 -1.67 10.99
CA LEU A 67 3.75 -1.99 11.06
C LEU A 67 4.36 -1.57 12.40
N ALA A 68 4.02 -0.37 12.91
CA ALA A 68 4.46 0.12 14.21
C ALA A 68 3.91 -0.71 15.39
N ASP A 69 2.71 -1.28 15.27
CA ASP A 69 2.11 -2.16 16.29
C ASP A 69 2.70 -3.58 16.25
N THR A 70 3.25 -3.99 15.10
CA THR A 70 3.89 -5.29 14.89
C THR A 70 5.35 -5.30 15.35
N GLU A 71 5.86 -4.19 15.90
CA GLU A 71 7.11 -4.15 16.67
C GLU A 71 6.78 -4.38 18.17
N PRO A 72 6.74 -5.63 18.67
CA PRO A 72 6.70 -5.85 20.10
C PRO A 72 8.06 -5.47 20.67
N ASN A 73 8.11 -4.35 21.38
CA ASN A 73 8.95 -4.15 22.58
C ASN A 73 10.20 -5.07 22.63
N ALA A 74 11.28 -4.67 21.94
CA ALA A 74 12.61 -5.26 22.09
C ALA A 74 13.26 -4.83 23.40
#